data_AF-A0A3G6RI41-F1
#
_entry.id   AF-A0A3G6RI41-F1
#
_cell.length_a   1.000
_cell.length_b   1.000
_cell.length_c   1.000
_cell.angle_alpha   90.00
_cell.angle_beta   90.00
_cell.angle_gamma   90.00
#
_symmetry.space_group_name_H-M   'P 1'
#
loop_
_entity.id
_entity.type
_entity.pdbx_description
1 polymer ?
#
loop_
_entity_poly.entity_id
_entity_poly.type
_entity_poly.pdbx_seq_one_letter_code
_entity_poly.pdbx_strand_id
1 'polypeptide(L)'
;MNELIETFFNRYFEPQISKILSGFINFGAIGTAITIITKYLYSLFLKRKNNLNLKPYYTNSVLKSAKKKYIRSKCQNIDPSNEIEYNSNFAFVVREDLLNFFLKNVFRIKDIEQKFYLILGDAGMGKTTFLLNLFRLYNKNIRNIAFSDTKIKLLPLGENFDELKKIISEISDPEKTILLLDALDESNLFFHEQTNNYALFFDKLINLVSHFKQVIITCRTNFFINEKDEPFELKIKKYNTEGNGFHIIKKVYLSPFNQTDVNKYLHNTFPFWEIEKKEKAKKIILSTKDIFFRPMLLSYIEDLVKLNRSDFLKFEVYETLIEAWIDRESKKYFDSERYIFKNNLYFFTYELAISIYNNYKENGYFISFEESQAIAVRNNINLNELEIRSRTLLNRNSNGDYKFSHKTILECILSYFSFLSRKHIVGLDEFEIFYDLENFDFAKNLVEELHLNYKRTFKLPNIYESDMIANEHISKVIKEKYKNKNPTIVWQNGSKYRVHLQDIG
;
A
#
# COMPACT_ATOMS: atom_id res chain seq x y z
N MET A 1 -85.32 36.37 -23.41
CA MET A 1 -84.00 37.01 -23.29
C MET A 1 -83.16 36.38 -22.18
N ASN A 2 -83.73 36.11 -21.00
CA ASN A 2 -83.02 35.43 -19.90
C ASN A 2 -82.66 33.94 -20.19
N GLU A 3 -83.55 33.16 -20.81
CA GLU A 3 -83.24 31.74 -21.16
C GLU A 3 -82.10 31.59 -22.17
N LEU A 4 -81.94 32.55 -23.09
CA LEU A 4 -80.92 32.53 -24.14
C LEU A 4 -79.54 32.91 -23.58
N ILE A 5 -79.50 33.71 -22.51
CA ILE A 5 -78.28 34.08 -21.80
C ILE A 5 -77.83 32.92 -20.89
N GLU A 6 -78.76 32.25 -20.21
CA GLU A 6 -78.47 31.08 -19.38
C GLU A 6 -77.94 29.89 -20.20
N THR A 7 -78.55 29.60 -21.36
CA THR A 7 -78.07 28.51 -22.22
C THR A 7 -76.73 28.84 -22.90
N PHE A 8 -76.44 30.11 -23.19
CA PHE A 8 -75.15 30.51 -23.75
C PHE A 8 -74.02 30.44 -22.70
N PHE A 9 -74.29 30.88 -21.45
CA PHE A 9 -73.32 30.78 -20.36
C PHE A 9 -73.00 29.32 -19.97
N ASN A 10 -74.02 28.47 -19.81
CA ASN A 10 -73.80 27.09 -19.38
C ASN A 10 -73.16 26.21 -20.47
N ARG A 11 -73.38 26.51 -21.76
CA ARG A 11 -72.87 25.67 -22.86
C ARG A 11 -71.45 26.03 -23.32
N TYR A 12 -71.03 27.28 -23.14
CA TYR A 12 -69.71 27.75 -23.60
C TYR A 12 -68.72 28.09 -22.47
N PHE A 13 -69.18 28.63 -21.34
CA PHE A 13 -68.28 29.13 -20.29
C PHE A 13 -67.86 28.05 -19.28
N GLU A 14 -68.76 27.16 -18.84
CA GLU A 14 -68.40 26.09 -17.89
C GLU A 14 -67.33 25.10 -18.41
N PRO A 15 -67.38 24.61 -19.67
CA PRO A 15 -66.39 23.65 -20.16
C PRO A 15 -65.01 24.27 -20.40
N GLN A 16 -64.94 25.57 -20.72
CA GLN A 16 -63.67 26.27 -20.95
C GLN A 16 -63.00 26.70 -19.64
N ILE A 17 -63.78 27.18 -18.66
CA ILE A 17 -63.28 27.53 -17.34
C ILE A 17 -62.75 26.28 -16.61
N SER A 18 -63.43 25.13 -16.70
CA SER A 18 -62.95 23.88 -16.08
C SER A 18 -61.65 23.37 -16.72
N LYS A 19 -61.48 23.49 -18.04
CA LYS A 19 -60.22 23.17 -18.73
C LYS A 19 -59.09 24.11 -18.31
N ILE A 20 -59.34 25.41 -18.24
CA ILE A 20 -58.34 26.41 -17.82
C ILE A 20 -57.95 26.21 -16.36
N LEU A 21 -58.92 25.99 -15.46
CA LEU A 21 -58.68 25.65 -14.05
C LEU A 21 -57.92 24.34 -13.91
N SER A 22 -58.26 23.30 -14.66
CA SER A 22 -57.50 22.04 -14.66
C SER A 22 -56.06 22.22 -15.17
N GLY A 23 -55.85 23.11 -16.13
CA GLY A 23 -54.52 23.51 -16.62
C GLY A 23 -53.70 24.27 -15.57
N PHE A 24 -54.31 25.19 -14.84
CA PHE A 24 -53.66 25.92 -13.73
C PHE A 24 -53.38 25.02 -12.52
N ILE A 25 -54.30 24.11 -12.17
CA ILE A 25 -54.09 23.11 -11.12
C ILE A 25 -52.96 22.15 -11.52
N ASN A 26 -52.90 21.71 -12.78
CA ASN A 26 -51.80 20.89 -13.28
C ASN A 26 -50.47 21.66 -13.30
N PHE A 27 -50.44 22.94 -13.68
CA PHE A 27 -49.23 23.77 -13.60
C PHE A 27 -48.77 24.01 -12.15
N GLY A 28 -49.70 24.26 -11.23
CA GLY A 28 -49.42 24.39 -9.80
C GLY A 28 -48.93 23.07 -9.18
N ALA A 29 -49.51 21.94 -9.58
CA ALA A 29 -49.08 20.60 -9.18
C ALA A 29 -47.69 20.25 -9.73
N ILE A 30 -47.39 20.62 -10.99
CA ILE A 30 -46.06 20.46 -11.58
C ILE A 30 -45.04 21.37 -10.87
N GLY A 31 -45.39 22.62 -10.58
CA GLY A 31 -44.53 23.57 -9.86
C GLY A 31 -44.21 23.12 -8.43
N THR A 32 -45.20 22.59 -7.71
CA THR A 32 -45.02 22.00 -6.37
C THR A 32 -44.21 20.70 -6.42
N ALA A 33 -44.45 19.82 -7.39
CA ALA A 33 -43.63 18.63 -7.60
C ALA A 33 -42.17 18.97 -7.91
N ILE A 34 -41.92 19.96 -8.79
CA ILE A 34 -40.56 20.43 -9.11
C ILE A 34 -39.88 20.98 -7.86
N THR A 35 -40.56 21.81 -7.05
CA THR A 35 -39.98 22.36 -5.82
C THR A 35 -39.70 21.30 -4.76
N ILE A 36 -40.56 20.28 -4.62
CA ILE A 36 -40.32 19.13 -3.74
C ILE A 36 -39.11 18.34 -4.22
N ILE A 37 -39.01 18.05 -5.52
CA ILE A 37 -37.89 17.32 -6.12
C ILE A 37 -36.60 18.11 -5.99
N THR A 38 -36.58 19.41 -6.25
CA THR A 38 -35.37 20.23 -6.10
C THR A 38 -34.93 20.34 -4.64
N LYS A 39 -35.86 20.51 -3.69
CA LYS A 39 -35.55 20.44 -2.25
C LYS A 39 -35.00 19.08 -1.83
N TYR A 40 -35.56 17.99 -2.36
CA TYR A 40 -35.09 16.63 -2.09
C TYR A 40 -33.69 16.38 -2.69
N LEU A 41 -33.44 16.80 -3.94
CA LEU A 41 -32.12 16.71 -4.56
C LEU A 41 -31.09 17.56 -3.84
N TYR A 42 -31.48 18.76 -3.38
CA TYR A 42 -30.62 19.64 -2.59
C TYR A 42 -30.31 19.04 -1.22
N SER A 43 -31.29 18.44 -0.53
CA SER A 43 -31.05 17.77 0.75
C SER A 43 -30.16 16.54 0.59
N LEU A 44 -30.33 15.75 -0.48
CA LEU A 44 -29.42 14.66 -0.85
C LEU A 44 -28.00 15.17 -1.13
N PHE A 45 -27.87 16.30 -1.82
CA PHE A 45 -26.58 16.93 -2.10
C PHE A 45 -25.88 17.40 -0.82
N LEU A 46 -26.60 18.08 0.08
CA LEU A 46 -26.06 18.49 1.39
C LEU A 46 -25.67 17.29 2.25
N LYS A 47 -26.53 16.26 2.34
CA LYS A 47 -26.24 15.00 3.06
C LYS A 47 -24.98 14.34 2.51
N ARG A 48 -24.84 14.30 1.18
CA ARG A 48 -23.64 13.78 0.51
C ARG A 48 -22.38 14.60 0.81
N LYS A 49 -22.47 15.94 0.84
CA LYS A 49 -21.34 16.82 1.17
C LYS A 49 -20.89 16.62 2.62
N ASN A 50 -21.82 16.57 3.56
CA ASN A 50 -21.53 16.41 4.98
C ASN A 50 -20.98 15.01 5.29
N ASN A 51 -21.54 13.96 4.69
CA ASN A 51 -21.09 12.57 4.91
C ASN A 51 -19.68 12.29 4.35
N LEU A 52 -19.15 13.14 3.46
CA LEU A 52 -17.80 12.99 2.91
C LEU A 52 -16.75 13.76 3.72
N ASN A 53 -17.14 14.48 4.77
CA ASN A 53 -16.20 15.20 5.62
C ASN A 53 -15.45 14.22 6.53
N LEU A 54 -14.13 14.19 6.39
CA LEU A 54 -13.22 13.36 7.17
C LEU A 54 -12.21 14.20 7.98
N LYS A 55 -12.44 15.51 8.10
CA LYS A 55 -11.66 16.37 8.98
C LYS A 55 -11.93 16.02 10.46
N PRO A 56 -10.95 16.16 11.36
CA PRO A 56 -9.59 16.65 11.11
C PRO A 56 -8.63 15.59 10.51
N TYR A 57 -8.95 14.31 10.59
CA TYR A 57 -8.04 13.19 10.34
C TYR A 57 -7.50 13.10 8.90
N TYR A 58 -8.33 13.35 7.89
CA TYR A 58 -7.93 13.27 6.49
C TYR A 58 -8.12 14.60 5.78
N THR A 59 -7.03 15.14 5.25
CA THR A 59 -7.05 16.39 4.48
C THR A 59 -7.62 16.18 3.08
N ASN A 60 -8.14 17.25 2.48
CA ASN A 60 -8.67 17.21 1.12
C ASN A 60 -7.62 16.78 0.07
N SER A 61 -6.34 17.09 0.31
CA SER A 61 -5.24 16.66 -0.56
C SER A 61 -5.07 15.15 -0.53
N VAL A 62 -5.11 14.53 0.67
CA VAL A 62 -5.07 13.07 0.84
C VAL A 62 -6.25 12.42 0.12
N LEU A 63 -7.47 12.94 0.29
CA LEU A 63 -8.66 12.42 -0.39
C LEU A 63 -8.58 12.51 -1.92
N LYS A 64 -8.04 13.62 -2.44
CA LYS A 64 -7.86 13.82 -3.88
C LYS A 64 -6.79 12.86 -4.42
N SER A 65 -5.68 12.70 -3.71
CA SER A 65 -4.60 11.78 -4.08
C SER A 65 -5.09 10.33 -4.12
N ALA A 66 -5.77 9.89 -3.05
CA ALA A 66 -6.33 8.55 -2.93
C ALA A 66 -7.36 8.21 -4.02
N LYS A 67 -7.95 9.22 -4.69
CA LYS A 67 -8.90 9.04 -5.79
C LYS A 67 -8.22 9.04 -7.17
N LYS A 68 -7.29 9.97 -7.42
CA LYS A 68 -6.83 10.33 -8.78
C LYS A 68 -6.28 9.13 -9.55
N LYS A 69 -5.46 8.30 -8.89
CA LYS A 69 -4.75 7.16 -9.50
C LYS A 69 -5.18 5.82 -8.91
N TYR A 70 -6.39 5.76 -8.36
CA TYR A 70 -6.83 4.58 -7.64
C TYR A 70 -7.04 3.39 -8.57
N ILE A 71 -6.35 2.31 -8.28
CA ILE A 71 -6.59 0.99 -8.86
C ILE A 71 -7.28 0.13 -7.82
N ARG A 72 -8.31 -0.59 -8.24
CA ARG A 72 -9.10 -1.41 -7.32
C ARG A 72 -8.25 -2.52 -6.74
N SER A 73 -8.13 -2.52 -5.42
CA SER A 73 -7.40 -3.55 -4.68
C SER A 73 -8.11 -4.88 -4.83
N LYS A 74 -7.32 -5.93 -5.02
CA LYS A 74 -7.80 -7.31 -4.98
C LYS A 74 -7.48 -7.92 -3.61
N CYS A 75 -8.22 -8.95 -3.24
CA CYS A 75 -7.97 -9.70 -2.02
C CYS A 75 -7.99 -11.20 -2.24
N GLN A 76 -7.43 -11.89 -1.26
CA GLN A 76 -7.31 -13.34 -1.17
C GLN A 76 -7.41 -13.78 0.31
N ASN A 77 -7.57 -15.08 0.53
CA ASN A 77 -7.67 -15.69 1.86
C ASN A 77 -6.34 -16.24 2.40
N ILE A 78 -5.28 -16.25 1.59
CA ILE A 78 -3.94 -16.74 1.95
C ILE A 78 -2.97 -15.55 2.01
N ASP A 79 -2.06 -15.53 2.99
CA ASP A 79 -1.06 -14.46 3.11
C ASP A 79 -0.09 -14.46 1.91
N PRO A 80 0.00 -13.38 1.10
CA PRO A 80 0.94 -13.29 -0.01
C PRO A 80 2.41 -13.31 0.42
N SER A 81 2.73 -12.98 1.69
CA SER A 81 4.11 -12.91 2.17
C SER A 81 4.77 -14.28 2.34
N ASN A 82 4.03 -15.39 2.22
CA ASN A 82 4.62 -16.72 2.16
C ASN A 82 5.41 -16.95 0.87
N GLU A 83 5.13 -16.21 -0.21
CA GLU A 83 5.76 -16.40 -1.52
C GLU A 83 6.99 -15.50 -1.74
N ILE A 84 8.01 -15.99 -2.45
CA ILE A 84 9.28 -15.27 -2.69
C ILE A 84 9.17 -14.34 -3.92
N GLU A 85 8.47 -14.76 -4.97
CA GLU A 85 8.25 -13.99 -6.22
C GLU A 85 6.76 -14.05 -6.61
N TYR A 86 6.22 -12.95 -7.14
CA TYR A 86 4.79 -12.79 -7.45
C TYR A 86 4.35 -13.37 -8.80
N ASN A 87 5.28 -13.52 -9.76
CA ASN A 87 4.95 -13.91 -11.13
C ASN A 87 4.71 -15.41 -11.33
N SER A 88 5.35 -16.28 -10.54
CA SER A 88 5.36 -17.73 -10.77
C SER A 88 4.24 -18.49 -10.05
N ASN A 89 3.84 -18.04 -8.84
CA ASN A 89 3.03 -18.88 -7.95
C ASN A 89 1.60 -18.39 -7.68
N PHE A 90 1.29 -17.12 -7.98
CA PHE A 90 -0.08 -16.61 -7.83
C PHE A 90 -1.08 -17.09 -8.90
N ALA A 91 -0.64 -17.91 -9.86
CA ALA A 91 -1.50 -18.43 -10.92
C ALA A 91 -2.72 -19.22 -10.38
N PHE A 92 -2.60 -19.80 -9.19
CA PHE A 92 -3.64 -20.64 -8.58
C PHE A 92 -4.47 -19.94 -7.47
N VAL A 93 -4.11 -18.71 -7.08
CA VAL A 93 -4.82 -18.00 -6.00
C VAL A 93 -6.02 -17.23 -6.57
N VAL A 94 -7.23 -17.54 -6.10
CA VAL A 94 -8.44 -16.81 -6.46
C VAL A 94 -8.40 -15.41 -5.86
N ARG A 95 -8.47 -14.40 -6.73
CA ARG A 95 -8.46 -12.97 -6.35
C ARG A 95 -9.81 -12.33 -6.60
N GLU A 96 -10.38 -11.68 -5.58
CA GLU A 96 -11.65 -10.95 -5.68
C GLU A 96 -11.44 -9.42 -5.63
N ASP A 97 -12.31 -8.64 -6.28
CA ASP A 97 -12.34 -7.18 -6.13
C ASP A 97 -12.84 -6.81 -4.73
N LEU A 98 -11.94 -6.29 -3.90
CA LEU A 98 -12.20 -6.03 -2.49
C LEU A 98 -13.29 -4.98 -2.25
N LEU A 99 -13.39 -3.97 -3.13
CA LEU A 99 -14.44 -2.95 -3.02
C LEU A 99 -15.80 -3.54 -3.31
N ASN A 100 -15.91 -4.35 -4.37
CA ASN A 100 -17.16 -5.02 -4.71
C ASN A 100 -17.55 -6.03 -3.63
N PHE A 101 -16.59 -6.78 -3.09
CA PHE A 101 -16.81 -7.68 -1.97
C PHE A 101 -17.54 -6.94 -0.82
N PHE A 102 -16.99 -5.81 -0.35
CA PHE A 102 -17.66 -5.08 0.73
C PHE A 102 -18.98 -4.41 0.31
N LEU A 103 -18.99 -3.67 -0.81
CA LEU A 103 -20.14 -2.86 -1.21
C LEU A 103 -21.35 -3.68 -1.69
N LYS A 104 -21.11 -4.87 -2.25
CA LYS A 104 -22.16 -5.72 -2.81
C LYS A 104 -22.46 -6.93 -1.93
N ASN A 105 -21.43 -7.53 -1.33
CA ASN A 105 -21.59 -8.81 -0.63
C ASN A 105 -21.63 -8.64 0.89
N VAL A 106 -20.91 -7.69 1.49
CA VAL A 106 -20.89 -7.52 2.96
C VAL A 106 -21.94 -6.53 3.47
N PHE A 107 -22.04 -5.34 2.88
CA PHE A 107 -22.88 -4.25 3.41
C PHE A 107 -24.36 -4.36 3.06
N ARG A 108 -24.73 -5.29 2.17
CA ARG A 108 -26.12 -5.47 1.70
C ARG A 108 -26.88 -6.58 2.41
N ILE A 109 -26.18 -7.43 3.16
CA ILE A 109 -26.81 -8.54 3.89
C ILE A 109 -27.64 -7.96 5.05
N LYS A 110 -28.88 -8.46 5.19
CA LYS A 110 -29.76 -8.10 6.30
C LYS A 110 -29.39 -8.85 7.58
N ASP A 111 -29.20 -10.17 7.47
CA ASP A 111 -28.83 -11.04 8.58
C ASP A 111 -27.31 -11.19 8.68
N ILE A 112 -26.71 -10.37 9.55
CA ILE A 112 -25.25 -10.27 9.66
C ILE A 112 -24.72 -11.41 10.52
N GLU A 113 -24.31 -12.50 9.88
CA GLU A 113 -23.54 -13.56 10.57
C GLU A 113 -22.11 -13.11 10.90
N GLN A 114 -21.51 -12.33 9.99
CA GLN A 114 -20.12 -11.88 10.06
C GLN A 114 -20.02 -10.38 10.30
N LYS A 115 -19.62 -10.01 11.52
CA LYS A 115 -19.57 -8.62 11.99
C LYS A 115 -18.19 -7.96 11.84
N PHE A 116 -17.12 -8.71 12.09
CA PHE A 116 -15.77 -8.18 12.16
C PHE A 116 -14.90 -8.64 10.98
N TYR A 117 -14.20 -7.71 10.36
CA TYR A 117 -13.28 -7.98 9.26
C TYR A 117 -11.91 -7.39 9.58
N LEU A 118 -10.85 -8.16 9.35
CA LEU A 118 -9.47 -7.72 9.47
C LEU A 118 -8.81 -7.78 8.11
N ILE A 119 -8.45 -6.61 7.58
CA ILE A 119 -7.78 -6.44 6.29
C ILE A 119 -6.29 -6.34 6.53
N LEU A 120 -5.58 -7.37 6.09
CA LEU A 120 -4.15 -7.55 6.27
C LEU A 120 -3.41 -7.27 4.97
N GLY A 121 -2.18 -6.78 5.10
CA GLY A 121 -1.26 -6.66 3.97
C GLY A 121 -0.06 -5.82 4.36
N ASP A 122 1.03 -5.95 3.61
CA ASP A 122 2.29 -5.29 3.95
C ASP A 122 2.22 -3.75 3.89
N ALA A 123 3.33 -3.13 4.29
CA ALA A 123 3.55 -1.70 4.08
C ALA A 123 3.38 -1.33 2.59
N GLY A 124 2.55 -0.31 2.32
CA GLY A 124 2.38 0.20 0.96
C GLY A 124 1.47 -0.61 0.04
N MET A 125 0.73 -1.61 0.55
CA MET A 125 -0.28 -2.37 -0.23
C MET A 125 -1.58 -1.59 -0.51
N GLY A 126 -1.74 -0.38 0.05
CA GLY A 126 -2.88 0.49 -0.23
C GLY A 126 -4.10 0.27 0.68
N LYS A 127 -3.92 -0.25 1.90
CA LYS A 127 -4.98 -0.44 2.91
C LYS A 127 -5.80 0.84 3.18
N THR A 128 -5.13 1.93 3.56
CA THR A 128 -5.75 3.25 3.75
C THR A 128 -6.44 3.76 2.49
N THR A 129 -5.78 3.65 1.33
CA THR A 129 -6.36 4.07 0.04
C THR A 129 -7.64 3.29 -0.29
N PHE A 130 -7.67 2.00 0.03
CA PHE A 130 -8.85 1.17 -0.07
C PHE A 130 -9.98 1.68 0.85
N LEU A 131 -9.73 1.87 2.15
CA LEU A 131 -10.76 2.36 3.08
C LEU A 131 -11.33 3.72 2.67
N LEU A 132 -10.48 4.66 2.24
CA LEU A 132 -10.90 5.97 1.75
C LEU A 132 -11.83 5.84 0.52
N ASN A 133 -11.52 4.93 -0.40
CA ASN A 133 -12.38 4.70 -1.56
C ASN A 133 -13.66 3.93 -1.20
N LEU A 134 -13.60 2.99 -0.26
CA LEU A 134 -14.77 2.29 0.26
C LEU A 134 -15.76 3.26 0.90
N PHE A 135 -15.29 4.07 1.85
CA PHE A 135 -16.04 5.13 2.51
C PHE A 135 -16.67 6.08 1.48
N ARG A 136 -15.85 6.57 0.54
CA ARG A 136 -16.29 7.50 -0.50
C ARG A 136 -17.36 6.90 -1.41
N LEU A 137 -17.19 5.65 -1.87
CA LEU A 137 -18.12 5.01 -2.78
C LEU A 137 -19.45 4.68 -2.09
N TYR A 138 -19.38 4.23 -0.83
CA TYR A 138 -20.58 4.02 -0.02
C TYR A 138 -21.39 5.32 0.13
N ASN A 139 -20.73 6.41 0.53
CA ASN A 139 -21.38 7.71 0.74
C ASN A 139 -21.77 8.46 -0.54
N LYS A 140 -21.32 8.01 -1.72
CA LYS A 140 -21.75 8.57 -3.02
C LYS A 140 -22.89 7.78 -3.66
N ASN A 141 -23.16 6.56 -3.21
CA ASN A 141 -24.19 5.72 -3.79
C ASN A 141 -25.57 6.30 -3.46
N ILE A 142 -26.30 6.76 -4.48
CA ILE A 142 -27.58 7.44 -4.29
C ILE A 142 -28.61 6.57 -3.56
N ARG A 143 -28.58 5.26 -3.80
CA ARG A 143 -29.46 4.30 -3.12
C ARG A 143 -29.21 4.27 -1.62
N ASN A 144 -27.94 4.34 -1.21
CA ASN A 144 -27.58 4.37 0.20
C ASN A 144 -27.98 5.71 0.84
N ILE A 145 -27.77 6.83 0.14
CA ILE A 145 -28.12 8.15 0.67
C ILE A 145 -29.63 8.31 0.86
N ALA A 146 -30.41 7.80 -0.10
CA ALA A 146 -31.85 7.96 -0.20
C ALA A 146 -32.65 6.94 0.64
N PHE A 147 -32.19 5.68 0.70
CA PHE A 147 -33.00 4.57 1.21
C PHE A 147 -32.32 3.73 2.31
N SER A 148 -31.07 4.04 2.66
CA SER A 148 -30.38 3.32 3.74
C SER A 148 -30.32 4.18 4.99
N ASP A 149 -30.77 3.60 6.10
CA ASP A 149 -30.53 4.14 7.44
C ASP A 149 -29.13 3.79 7.96
N THR A 150 -28.37 2.98 7.22
CA THR A 150 -27.03 2.57 7.62
C THR A 150 -26.01 3.67 7.36
N LYS A 151 -25.36 4.13 8.43
CA LYS A 151 -24.27 5.13 8.40
C LYS A 151 -22.92 4.43 8.21
N ILE A 152 -21.90 5.16 7.74
CA ILE A 152 -20.52 4.69 7.71
C ILE A 152 -19.60 5.75 8.32
N LYS A 153 -18.64 5.33 9.15
CA LYS A 153 -17.64 6.18 9.79
C LYS A 153 -16.25 5.61 9.56
N LEU A 154 -15.26 6.48 9.37
CA LEU A 154 -13.87 6.14 9.17
C LEU A 154 -13.02 6.91 10.19
N LEU A 155 -12.24 6.18 10.98
CA LEU A 155 -11.36 6.72 12.01
C LEU A 155 -9.96 6.11 11.88
N PRO A 156 -8.88 6.90 12.03
CA PRO A 156 -7.53 6.35 12.21
C PRO A 156 -7.36 5.76 13.61
N LEU A 157 -6.60 4.68 13.73
CA LEU A 157 -6.19 4.07 15.00
C LEU A 157 -4.84 4.57 15.53
N GLY A 158 -4.11 5.35 14.72
CA GLY A 158 -2.82 5.94 15.12
C GLY A 158 -2.90 7.02 16.21
N GLU A 159 -4.11 7.51 16.50
CA GLU A 159 -4.36 8.50 17.55
C GLU A 159 -4.36 7.87 18.96
N ASN A 160 -4.32 8.70 20.00
CA ASN A 160 -4.43 8.25 21.39
C ASN A 160 -5.75 7.46 21.60
N PHE A 161 -5.71 6.32 22.30
CA PHE A 161 -6.90 5.49 22.56
C PHE A 161 -7.96 6.19 23.38
N ASP A 162 -7.56 7.04 24.33
CA ASP A 162 -8.54 7.76 25.14
C ASP A 162 -9.36 8.71 24.26
N GLU A 163 -8.69 9.33 23.28
CA GLU A 163 -9.35 10.14 22.27
C GLU A 163 -10.23 9.26 21.36
N LEU A 164 -9.71 8.14 20.87
CA LEU A 164 -10.48 7.18 20.07
C LEU A 164 -11.73 6.70 20.81
N LYS A 165 -11.61 6.36 22.09
CA LYS A 165 -12.70 5.92 22.96
C LYS A 165 -13.74 7.01 23.11
N LYS A 166 -13.32 8.24 23.34
CA LYS A 166 -14.22 9.40 23.37
C LYS A 166 -14.97 9.55 22.05
N ILE A 167 -14.27 9.58 20.93
CA ILE A 167 -14.88 9.73 19.60
C ILE A 167 -15.87 8.60 19.31
N ILE A 168 -15.52 7.35 19.61
CA ILE A 168 -16.39 6.20 19.40
C ILE A 168 -17.65 6.31 20.26
N SER A 169 -17.52 6.74 21.51
CA SER A 169 -18.66 6.92 22.43
C SER A 169 -19.64 8.01 21.99
N GLU A 170 -19.17 9.01 21.24
CA GLU A 170 -20.00 10.11 20.71
C GLU A 170 -20.77 9.73 19.44
N ILE A 171 -20.51 8.55 18.85
CA ILE A 171 -21.21 8.11 17.63
C ILE A 171 -22.63 7.65 17.96
N SER A 172 -23.62 8.37 17.42
CA SER A 172 -25.04 7.98 17.52
C SER A 172 -25.41 6.78 16.65
N ASP A 173 -26.29 5.92 17.17
CA ASP A 173 -26.80 4.70 16.53
C ASP A 173 -25.70 3.72 16.07
N PRO A 174 -24.84 3.22 16.98
CA PRO A 174 -23.75 2.31 16.62
C PRO A 174 -24.27 1.07 15.88
N GLU A 175 -25.39 0.49 16.31
CA GLU A 175 -26.05 -0.68 15.70
C GLU A 175 -26.47 -0.48 14.22
N LYS A 176 -26.58 0.77 13.76
CA LYS A 176 -26.87 1.14 12.37
C LYS A 176 -25.65 1.71 11.66
N THR A 177 -24.46 1.63 12.27
CA THR A 177 -23.25 2.27 11.76
C THR A 177 -22.19 1.23 11.41
N ILE A 178 -21.67 1.29 10.19
CA ILE A 178 -20.46 0.58 9.76
C ILE A 178 -19.24 1.41 10.22
N LEU A 179 -18.33 0.79 10.96
CA LEU A 179 -17.12 1.42 11.45
C LEU A 179 -15.91 0.91 10.67
N LEU A 180 -15.15 1.85 10.08
CA LEU A 180 -13.87 1.59 9.44
C LEU A 180 -12.77 2.14 10.34
N LEU A 181 -11.84 1.29 10.74
CA LEU A 181 -10.70 1.61 11.58
C LEU A 181 -9.42 1.43 10.77
N ASP A 182 -8.67 2.50 10.57
CA ASP A 182 -7.47 2.52 9.72
C ASP A 182 -6.18 2.41 10.53
N ALA A 183 -5.25 1.57 10.06
CA ALA A 183 -3.87 1.46 10.52
C ALA A 183 -3.71 1.11 12.01
N LEU A 184 -4.22 -0.06 12.42
CA LEU A 184 -4.01 -0.61 13.77
C LEU A 184 -2.53 -0.68 14.15
N ASP A 185 -1.65 -0.96 13.18
CA ASP A 185 -0.20 -1.04 13.38
C ASP A 185 0.48 0.30 13.67
N GLU A 186 -0.24 1.42 13.57
CA GLU A 186 0.27 2.76 13.90
C GLU A 186 -0.19 3.24 15.28
N SER A 187 -0.99 2.47 16.02
CA SER A 187 -1.51 2.89 17.32
C SER A 187 -0.39 3.02 18.37
N ASN A 188 -0.29 4.18 19.01
CA ASN A 188 0.72 4.46 20.04
C ASN A 188 0.47 3.74 21.39
N LEU A 189 -0.58 2.93 21.45
CA LEU A 189 -1.04 2.28 22.68
C LEU A 189 -0.12 1.19 23.20
N PHE A 190 0.61 0.56 22.28
CA PHE A 190 1.64 -0.41 22.62
C PHE A 190 2.75 0.20 23.48
N PHE A 191 2.91 1.53 23.47
CA PHE A 191 3.97 2.21 24.21
C PHE A 191 3.60 2.52 25.68
N HIS A 192 2.33 2.44 26.07
CA HIS A 192 1.87 2.89 27.41
C HIS A 192 1.47 1.79 28.38
N GLU A 193 1.15 0.57 27.93
CA GLU A 193 0.87 -0.54 28.86
C GLU A 193 2.11 -1.42 29.01
N GLN A 194 2.59 -1.56 30.25
CA GLN A 194 3.65 -2.47 30.72
C GLN A 194 3.35 -3.96 30.46
N THR A 195 2.39 -4.26 29.60
CA THR A 195 2.00 -5.60 29.20
C THR A 195 2.17 -5.68 27.69
N ASN A 196 3.19 -6.40 27.23
CA ASN A 196 3.41 -6.85 25.84
C ASN A 196 2.28 -7.77 25.34
N ASN A 197 1.02 -7.45 25.61
CA ASN A 197 -0.11 -8.34 25.39
C ASN A 197 -1.07 -7.76 24.34
N TYR A 198 -0.71 -8.01 23.08
CA TYR A 198 -1.52 -7.71 21.90
C TYR A 198 -2.97 -8.18 22.04
N ALA A 199 -3.19 -9.35 22.63
CA ALA A 199 -4.52 -9.92 22.82
C ALA A 199 -5.38 -9.05 23.76
N LEU A 200 -4.81 -8.51 24.84
CA LEU A 200 -5.54 -7.63 25.77
C LEU A 200 -5.95 -6.31 25.10
N PHE A 201 -5.04 -5.68 24.35
CA PHE A 201 -5.37 -4.46 23.61
C PHE A 201 -6.45 -4.72 22.56
N PHE A 202 -6.29 -5.80 21.81
CA PHE A 202 -7.25 -6.16 20.78
C PHE A 202 -8.63 -6.47 21.39
N ASP A 203 -8.69 -7.18 22.53
CA ASP A 203 -9.92 -7.42 23.28
C ASP A 203 -10.57 -6.10 23.73
N LYS A 204 -9.79 -5.14 24.26
CA LYS A 204 -10.29 -3.81 24.64
C LYS A 204 -10.89 -3.07 23.45
N LEU A 205 -10.19 -3.07 22.31
CA LEU A 205 -10.67 -2.44 21.07
C LEU A 205 -11.97 -3.10 20.62
N ILE A 206 -12.01 -4.43 20.55
CA ILE A 206 -13.18 -5.19 20.10
C ILE A 206 -14.39 -4.96 21.00
N ASN A 207 -14.20 -4.90 22.32
CA ASN A 207 -15.27 -4.56 23.27
C ASN A 207 -15.82 -3.16 23.02
N LEU A 208 -14.95 -2.18 22.79
CA LEU A 208 -15.33 -0.79 22.51
C LEU A 208 -16.17 -0.65 21.24
N VAL A 209 -15.89 -1.46 20.21
CA VAL A 209 -16.61 -1.40 18.92
C VAL A 209 -17.68 -2.49 18.76
N SER A 210 -17.94 -3.24 19.83
CA SER A 210 -18.82 -4.42 19.79
C SER A 210 -20.26 -4.10 19.45
N HIS A 211 -20.72 -2.87 19.64
CA HIS A 211 -22.11 -2.45 19.36
C HIS A 211 -22.33 -1.98 17.91
N PHE A 212 -21.28 -1.83 17.10
CA PHE A 212 -21.43 -1.33 15.73
C PHE A 212 -22.11 -2.35 14.82
N LYS A 213 -22.74 -1.92 13.71
CA LYS A 213 -23.36 -2.84 12.75
C LYS A 213 -22.32 -3.84 12.20
N GLN A 214 -21.22 -3.31 11.70
CA GLN A 214 -20.08 -4.03 11.15
C GLN A 214 -18.81 -3.23 11.41
N VAL A 215 -17.69 -3.92 11.63
CA VAL A 215 -16.39 -3.30 11.88
C VAL A 215 -15.35 -3.84 10.91
N ILE A 216 -14.62 -2.95 10.27
CA ILE A 216 -13.52 -3.26 9.36
C ILE A 216 -12.26 -2.61 9.91
N ILE A 217 -11.24 -3.41 10.20
CA ILE A 217 -9.96 -2.96 10.75
C ILE A 217 -8.87 -3.23 9.71
N THR A 218 -8.00 -2.26 9.43
CA THR A 218 -6.78 -2.49 8.62
C THR A 218 -5.55 -2.62 9.51
N CYS A 219 -4.64 -3.52 9.14
CA CYS A 219 -3.38 -3.73 9.86
C CYS A 219 -2.29 -4.28 8.93
N ARG A 220 -1.01 -4.07 9.26
CA ARG A 220 0.11 -4.81 8.65
C ARG A 220 0.14 -6.25 9.16
N THR A 221 0.48 -7.20 8.30
CA THR A 221 0.71 -8.61 8.66
C THR A 221 1.79 -8.74 9.75
N ASN A 222 2.89 -7.99 9.61
CA ASN A 222 4.03 -8.02 10.54
C ASN A 222 3.71 -7.55 11.97
N PHE A 223 2.55 -6.94 12.19
CA PHE A 223 2.11 -6.48 13.51
C PHE A 223 1.83 -7.65 14.46
N PHE A 224 1.37 -8.78 13.94
CA PHE A 224 1.21 -10.01 14.73
C PHE A 224 2.52 -10.81 14.71
N ILE A 225 2.80 -11.61 15.75
CA ILE A 225 4.07 -12.34 15.86
C ILE A 225 4.11 -13.52 14.87
N ASN A 226 3.01 -14.23 14.70
CA ASN A 226 2.81 -15.26 13.67
C ASN A 226 1.33 -15.30 13.23
N GLU A 227 0.95 -16.19 12.31
CA GLU A 227 -0.43 -16.30 11.83
C GLU A 227 -1.41 -16.78 12.92
N LYS A 228 -0.93 -17.58 13.89
CA LYS A 228 -1.75 -18.09 15.00
C LYS A 228 -2.13 -16.99 15.99
N ASP A 229 -1.27 -15.99 16.15
CA ASP A 229 -1.50 -14.82 17.00
C ASP A 229 -2.45 -13.80 16.36
N GLU A 230 -2.79 -13.99 15.09
CA GLU A 230 -3.83 -13.18 14.45
C GLU A 230 -5.21 -13.58 15.01
N PRO A 231 -6.04 -12.60 15.40
CA PRO A 231 -7.28 -12.88 16.09
C PRO A 231 -8.28 -13.61 15.17
N PHE A 232 -8.83 -14.72 15.67
CA PHE A 232 -9.79 -15.55 14.95
C PHE A 232 -11.15 -15.59 15.67
N GLU A 233 -11.20 -16.12 16.88
CA GLU A 233 -12.42 -16.15 17.71
C GLU A 233 -12.38 -15.04 18.76
N LEU A 234 -13.48 -14.29 18.89
CA LEU A 234 -13.59 -13.16 19.82
C LEU A 234 -14.26 -13.58 21.13
N LYS A 235 -14.04 -12.85 22.21
CA LYS A 235 -14.74 -13.07 23.49
C LYS A 235 -16.16 -12.47 23.54
N ILE A 236 -16.78 -12.23 22.39
CA ILE A 236 -18.14 -11.66 22.27
C ILE A 236 -19.10 -12.76 21.82
N LYS A 237 -20.10 -13.07 22.64
CA LYS A 237 -21.14 -14.07 22.32
C LYS A 237 -22.05 -13.57 21.19
N LYS A 238 -22.42 -14.46 20.28
CA LYS A 238 -23.51 -14.23 19.33
C LYS A 238 -24.84 -14.43 20.06
N TYR A 239 -25.69 -13.42 20.03
CA TYR A 239 -27.08 -13.56 20.48
C TYR A 239 -27.96 -13.68 19.22
N ASN A 240 -28.91 -14.62 19.22
CA ASN A 240 -29.88 -14.89 18.14
C ASN A 240 -29.39 -15.62 16.87
N THR A 241 -28.34 -16.47 16.95
CA THR A 241 -28.01 -17.45 15.90
C THR A 241 -28.13 -18.87 16.44
N GLU A 242 -28.59 -19.82 15.61
CA GLU A 242 -28.59 -21.25 15.96
C GLU A 242 -27.14 -21.71 16.23
N GLY A 243 -26.84 -21.97 17.50
CA GLY A 243 -25.48 -22.21 17.99
C GLY A 243 -24.98 -21.05 18.85
N ASN A 244 -24.96 -21.26 20.17
CA ASN A 244 -24.45 -20.36 21.21
C ASN A 244 -22.92 -20.15 21.11
N GLY A 245 -22.43 -19.66 19.97
CA GLY A 245 -21.02 -19.45 19.67
C GLY A 245 -20.55 -18.01 19.86
N PHE A 246 -19.27 -17.78 19.67
CA PHE A 246 -18.67 -16.46 19.69
C PHE A 246 -18.60 -15.83 18.29
N HIS A 247 -18.47 -14.50 18.23
CA HIS A 247 -18.15 -13.82 16.97
C HIS A 247 -16.74 -14.21 16.51
N ILE A 248 -16.58 -14.42 15.21
CA ILE A 248 -15.27 -14.64 14.58
C ILE A 248 -14.83 -13.39 13.83
N ILE A 249 -13.55 -13.26 13.57
CA ILE A 249 -12.98 -12.26 12.65
C ILE A 249 -12.70 -12.92 11.31
N LYS A 250 -13.25 -12.33 10.25
CA LYS A 250 -12.93 -12.74 8.89
C LYS A 250 -11.69 -12.00 8.41
N LYS A 251 -10.60 -12.75 8.27
CA LYS A 251 -9.32 -12.27 7.73
C LYS A 251 -9.39 -12.15 6.20
N VAL A 252 -8.85 -11.06 5.68
CA VAL A 252 -8.78 -10.77 4.24
C VAL A 252 -7.41 -10.17 3.93
N TYR A 253 -6.60 -10.84 3.11
CA TYR A 253 -5.28 -10.34 2.71
C TYR A 253 -5.37 -9.56 1.40
N LEU A 254 -4.72 -8.40 1.35
CA LEU A 254 -4.56 -7.64 0.12
C LEU A 254 -3.61 -8.36 -0.83
N SER A 255 -4.06 -8.56 -2.06
CA SER A 255 -3.20 -9.09 -3.12
C SER A 255 -2.35 -7.95 -3.72
N PRO A 256 -1.08 -8.22 -4.05
CA PRO A 256 -0.29 -7.37 -4.92
C PRO A 256 -0.99 -7.13 -6.26
N PHE A 257 -0.63 -6.03 -6.93
CA PHE A 257 -1.08 -5.78 -8.29
C PHE A 257 -0.60 -6.89 -9.24
N ASN A 258 -1.30 -7.04 -10.35
CA ASN A 258 -0.82 -7.81 -11.48
C ASN A 258 -0.49 -6.87 -12.64
N GLN A 259 0.03 -7.42 -13.75
CA GLN A 259 0.39 -6.62 -14.91
C GLN A 259 -0.78 -5.78 -15.46
N THR A 260 -2.02 -6.30 -15.40
CA THR A 260 -3.21 -5.55 -15.84
C THR A 260 -3.48 -4.33 -14.95
N ASP A 261 -3.25 -4.46 -13.65
CA ASP A 261 -3.44 -3.39 -12.67
C ASP A 261 -2.33 -2.32 -12.80
N VAL A 262 -1.08 -2.75 -13.01
CA VAL A 262 0.05 -1.86 -13.32
C VAL A 262 -0.20 -1.07 -14.60
N ASN A 263 -0.66 -1.75 -15.66
CA ASN A 263 -1.00 -1.07 -16.91
C ASN A 263 -2.10 -0.03 -16.71
N LYS A 264 -3.17 -0.34 -15.96
CA LYS A 264 -4.22 0.63 -15.63
C LYS A 264 -3.65 1.81 -14.83
N TYR A 265 -2.75 1.57 -13.89
CA TYR A 265 -2.09 2.64 -13.14
C TYR A 265 -1.31 3.61 -14.05
N LEU A 266 -0.55 3.08 -15.00
CA LEU A 266 0.20 3.88 -15.97
C LEU A 266 -0.74 4.73 -16.84
N HIS A 267 -1.88 4.19 -17.26
CA HIS A 267 -2.88 4.92 -18.05
C HIS A 267 -3.52 6.06 -17.23
N ASN A 268 -3.74 5.85 -15.92
CA ASN A 268 -4.26 6.87 -15.03
C ASN A 268 -3.21 7.93 -14.65
N THR A 269 -1.92 7.60 -14.76
CA THR A 269 -0.81 8.46 -14.35
C THR A 269 -0.33 9.33 -15.50
N PHE A 270 -0.11 8.74 -16.67
CA PHE A 270 0.39 9.42 -17.87
C PHE A 270 -0.77 9.56 -18.88
N PRO A 271 -1.27 10.78 -19.09
CA PRO A 271 -2.29 11.06 -20.10
C PRO A 271 -1.83 10.69 -21.51
N PHE A 272 -2.77 10.66 -22.45
CA PHE A 272 -2.49 10.26 -23.83
C PHE A 272 -1.45 11.13 -24.55
N TRP A 273 -1.20 12.37 -24.10
CA TRP A 273 -0.17 13.26 -24.66
C TRP A 273 1.23 13.05 -24.05
N GLU A 274 1.37 12.29 -22.96
CA GLU A 274 2.66 12.00 -22.31
C GLU A 274 3.20 10.62 -22.71
N ILE A 275 3.13 10.29 -24.01
CA ILE A 275 3.47 8.96 -24.55
C ILE A 275 4.92 8.59 -24.23
N GLU A 276 5.87 9.50 -24.44
CA GLU A 276 7.30 9.25 -24.16
C GLU A 276 7.55 8.89 -22.70
N LYS A 277 6.93 9.63 -21.76
CA LYS A 277 6.99 9.36 -20.33
C LYS A 277 6.40 8.00 -19.99
N LYS A 278 5.28 7.64 -20.62
CA LYS A 278 4.62 6.34 -20.45
C LYS A 278 5.47 5.19 -20.97
N GLU A 279 6.10 5.33 -22.13
CA GLU A 279 7.00 4.32 -22.69
C GLU A 279 8.27 4.17 -21.82
N LYS A 280 8.83 5.28 -21.34
CA LYS A 280 9.92 5.26 -20.35
C LYS A 280 9.51 4.53 -19.07
N ALA A 281 8.33 4.80 -18.53
CA ALA A 281 7.79 4.10 -17.37
C ALA A 281 7.67 2.58 -17.60
N LYS A 282 7.15 2.17 -18.77
CA LYS A 282 7.05 0.76 -19.15
C LYS A 282 8.41 0.09 -19.22
N LYS A 283 9.42 0.75 -19.82
CA LYS A 283 10.79 0.22 -19.90
C LYS A 283 11.38 -0.02 -18.50
N ILE A 284 11.21 0.93 -17.58
CA ILE A 284 11.66 0.80 -16.18
C ILE A 284 10.96 -0.37 -15.49
N ILE A 285 9.64 -0.52 -15.68
CA ILE A 285 8.89 -1.61 -15.04
C ILE A 285 9.29 -2.97 -15.60
N LEU A 286 9.47 -3.08 -16.91
CA LEU A 286 9.90 -4.34 -17.55
C LEU A 286 11.30 -4.78 -17.12
N SER A 287 12.19 -3.84 -16.79
CA SER A 287 13.56 -4.14 -16.40
C SER A 287 13.75 -4.54 -14.93
N THR A 288 12.72 -4.41 -14.08
CA THR A 288 12.82 -4.47 -12.61
C THR A 288 11.99 -5.61 -11.97
N LYS A 289 11.80 -6.71 -12.72
CA LYS A 289 10.91 -7.82 -12.33
C LYS A 289 9.52 -7.31 -11.90
N ASP A 290 8.98 -7.83 -10.81
CA ASP A 290 7.65 -7.63 -10.25
C ASP A 290 7.63 -6.69 -9.02
N ILE A 291 8.74 -5.98 -8.73
CA ILE A 291 8.80 -5.05 -7.58
C ILE A 291 7.69 -3.99 -7.63
N PHE A 292 7.33 -3.54 -8.83
CA PHE A 292 6.29 -2.56 -9.08
C PHE A 292 4.85 -3.12 -8.96
N PHE A 293 4.68 -4.40 -8.60
CA PHE A 293 3.37 -4.92 -8.23
C PHE A 293 2.94 -4.43 -6.84
N ARG A 294 3.87 -3.88 -6.05
CA ARG A 294 3.56 -3.16 -4.81
C ARG A 294 3.07 -1.74 -5.16
N PRO A 295 1.81 -1.37 -4.83
CA PRO A 295 1.22 -0.10 -5.24
C PRO A 295 2.04 1.12 -4.84
N MET A 296 2.66 1.08 -3.67
CA MET A 296 3.49 2.15 -3.18
C MET A 296 4.80 2.32 -3.97
N LEU A 297 5.47 1.24 -4.35
CA LEU A 297 6.68 1.34 -5.17
C LEU A 297 6.33 1.83 -6.58
N LEU A 298 5.21 1.37 -7.12
CA LEU A 298 4.66 1.88 -8.38
C LEU A 298 4.35 3.37 -8.34
N SER A 299 4.03 3.93 -7.16
CA SER A 299 3.76 5.36 -7.05
C SER A 299 4.97 6.26 -7.34
N TYR A 300 6.19 5.74 -7.13
CA TYR A 300 7.44 6.45 -7.43
C TYR A 300 7.82 6.42 -8.91
N ILE A 301 7.08 5.69 -9.77
CA ILE A 301 7.40 5.66 -11.21
C ILE A 301 7.33 7.04 -11.85
N GLU A 302 6.47 7.92 -11.36
CA GLU A 302 6.38 9.29 -11.87
C GLU A 302 7.64 10.08 -11.55
N ASP A 303 8.19 9.91 -10.35
CA ASP A 303 9.41 10.59 -9.91
C ASP A 303 10.63 10.06 -10.64
N LEU A 304 10.68 8.74 -10.87
CA LEU A 304 11.71 8.12 -11.72
C LEU A 304 11.65 8.66 -13.14
N VAL A 305 10.48 8.72 -13.77
CA VAL A 305 10.36 9.20 -15.16
C VAL A 305 10.79 10.67 -15.31
N LYS A 306 10.57 11.50 -14.29
CA LYS A 306 10.94 12.93 -14.26
C LYS A 306 12.44 13.21 -14.23
N LEU A 307 13.29 12.27 -13.80
CA LEU A 307 14.72 12.51 -13.86
C LEU A 307 15.09 12.53 -15.36
N ASN A 308 15.61 13.66 -15.85
CA ASN A 308 15.97 13.92 -17.25
C ASN A 308 17.18 13.08 -17.71
N ARG A 309 17.06 11.76 -17.63
CA ARG A 309 18.03 10.77 -18.09
C ARG A 309 17.30 9.77 -18.99
N SER A 310 17.90 9.43 -20.12
CA SER A 310 17.35 8.49 -21.10
C SER A 310 17.37 7.05 -20.58
N ASP A 311 18.42 6.70 -19.84
CA ASP A 311 18.72 5.33 -19.45
C ASP A 311 18.96 5.27 -17.94
N PHE A 312 18.08 4.56 -17.22
CA PHE A 312 18.29 4.24 -15.82
C PHE A 312 18.99 2.91 -15.72
N LEU A 313 20.02 2.87 -14.89
CA LEU A 313 20.52 1.58 -14.43
C LEU A 313 19.44 0.94 -13.56
N LYS A 314 19.24 -0.37 -13.66
CA LYS A 314 18.33 -1.10 -12.75
C LYS A 314 18.71 -0.80 -11.31
N PHE A 315 20.00 -0.80 -10.99
CA PHE A 315 20.50 -0.45 -9.66
C PHE A 315 19.97 0.92 -9.18
N GLU A 316 19.99 1.95 -10.02
CA GLU A 316 19.52 3.30 -9.66
C GLU A 316 18.02 3.35 -9.35
N VAL A 317 17.24 2.49 -10.01
CA VAL A 317 15.82 2.33 -9.71
C VAL A 317 15.66 1.76 -8.30
N TYR A 318 16.34 0.65 -7.97
CA TYR A 318 16.26 0.04 -6.64
C TYR A 318 16.79 0.96 -5.54
N GLU A 319 17.93 1.60 -5.76
CA GLU A 319 18.51 2.60 -4.86
C GLU A 319 17.50 3.72 -4.55
N THR A 320 16.84 4.25 -5.58
CA THR A 320 15.82 5.30 -5.40
C THR A 320 14.58 4.78 -4.67
N LEU A 321 14.15 3.54 -4.92
CA LEU A 321 13.00 2.94 -4.22
C LEU A 321 13.29 2.70 -2.73
N ILE A 322 14.49 2.22 -2.40
CA ILE A 322 14.94 1.99 -1.01
C ILE A 322 15.00 3.33 -0.27
N GLU A 323 15.67 4.33 -0.85
CA GLU A 323 15.77 5.69 -0.29
C GLU A 323 14.39 6.30 -0.05
N ALA A 324 13.51 6.26 -1.06
CA ALA A 324 12.19 6.87 -0.97
C ALA A 324 11.31 6.20 0.10
N TRP A 325 11.49 4.91 0.33
CA TRP A 325 10.81 4.18 1.40
C TRP A 325 11.36 4.56 2.78
N ILE A 326 12.68 4.64 2.97
CA ILE A 326 13.30 5.06 4.23
C ILE A 326 12.89 6.50 4.58
N ASP A 327 12.89 7.38 3.58
CA ASP A 327 12.43 8.76 3.71
C ASP A 327 10.97 8.85 4.14
N ARG A 328 10.13 7.93 3.67
CA ARG A 328 8.72 7.90 4.09
C ARG A 328 8.58 7.50 5.54
N GLU A 329 9.26 6.44 6.00
CA GLU A 329 9.15 6.01 7.40
C GLU A 329 9.78 7.04 8.35
N SER A 330 10.88 7.68 7.97
CA SER A 330 11.53 8.71 8.80
C SER A 330 10.73 10.01 8.93
N LYS A 331 9.84 10.33 7.97
CA LYS A 331 8.90 11.47 8.08
C LYS A 331 7.88 11.34 9.21
N LYS A 332 7.76 10.16 9.83
CA LYS A 332 6.91 9.94 11.01
C LYS A 332 7.53 10.50 12.30
N TYR A 333 8.81 10.87 12.28
CA TYR A 333 9.52 11.45 13.41
C TYR A 333 9.72 12.96 13.22
N PHE A 334 9.93 13.64 14.34
CA PHE A 334 10.31 15.05 14.38
C PHE A 334 11.62 15.28 13.63
N ASP A 335 11.81 16.49 13.09
CA ASP A 335 12.96 16.81 12.25
C ASP A 335 14.30 16.59 12.97
N SER A 336 14.36 16.78 14.30
CA SER A 336 15.55 16.57 15.13
C SER A 336 16.02 15.12 15.19
N GLU A 337 15.10 14.16 15.12
CA GLU A 337 15.37 12.72 15.24
C GLU A 337 15.40 12.01 13.88
N ARG A 338 14.81 12.64 12.86
CA ARG A 338 14.64 12.06 11.52
C ARG A 338 15.96 11.57 10.91
N TYR A 339 17.03 12.34 11.05
CA TYR A 339 18.33 11.98 10.50
C TYR A 339 18.91 10.72 11.16
N ILE A 340 18.84 10.65 12.48
CA ILE A 340 19.33 9.50 13.28
C ILE A 340 18.52 8.25 12.93
N PHE A 341 17.18 8.36 12.93
CA PHE A 341 16.31 7.24 12.59
C PHE A 341 16.52 6.73 11.15
N LYS A 342 16.71 7.66 10.19
CA LYS A 342 17.03 7.34 8.80
C LYS A 342 18.32 6.52 8.70
N ASN A 343 19.38 6.92 9.41
CA ASN A 343 20.65 6.18 9.44
C ASN A 343 20.50 4.81 10.09
N ASN A 344 19.78 4.71 11.22
CA ASN A 344 19.50 3.43 11.86
C ASN A 344 18.79 2.45 10.91
N LEU A 345 17.80 2.93 10.15
CA LEU A 345 17.13 2.10 9.15
C LEU A 345 18.05 1.63 8.02
N TYR A 346 18.97 2.47 7.55
CA TYR A 346 19.97 2.07 6.56
C TYR A 346 20.89 0.99 7.10
N PHE A 347 21.53 1.23 8.24
CA PHE A 347 22.45 0.27 8.84
C PHE A 347 21.76 -1.03 9.20
N PHE A 348 20.53 -0.97 9.72
CA PHE A 348 19.75 -2.17 10.00
C PHE A 348 19.47 -2.98 8.73
N THR A 349 19.07 -2.31 7.65
CA THR A 349 18.83 -2.93 6.34
C THR A 349 20.08 -3.63 5.81
N TYR A 350 21.25 -3.04 6.03
CA TYR A 350 22.54 -3.58 5.62
C TYR A 350 22.94 -4.81 6.41
N GLU A 351 22.89 -4.73 7.73
CA GLU A 351 23.24 -5.84 8.62
C GLU A 351 22.29 -7.04 8.44
N LEU A 352 21.00 -6.79 8.19
CA LEU A 352 20.06 -7.83 7.82
C LEU A 352 20.42 -8.52 6.50
N ALA A 353 20.82 -7.76 5.48
CA ALA A 353 21.23 -8.33 4.20
C ALA A 353 22.46 -9.23 4.35
N ILE A 354 23.42 -8.81 5.18
CA ILE A 354 24.62 -9.60 5.50
C ILE A 354 24.24 -10.87 6.26
N SER A 355 23.41 -10.76 7.31
CA SER A 355 23.00 -11.92 8.10
C SER A 355 22.21 -12.94 7.27
N ILE A 356 21.26 -12.49 6.44
CA ILE A 356 20.53 -13.39 5.54
C ILE A 356 21.49 -14.04 4.54
N TYR A 357 22.43 -13.30 3.96
CA TYR A 357 23.42 -13.86 3.04
C TYR A 357 24.35 -14.90 3.70
N ASN A 358 24.71 -14.71 4.97
CA ASN A 358 25.57 -15.68 5.65
C ASN A 358 24.85 -16.99 5.97
N ASN A 359 23.52 -16.95 6.11
CA ASN A 359 22.73 -18.08 6.58
C ASN A 359 21.75 -18.65 5.54
N TYR A 360 21.70 -18.13 4.30
CA TYR A 360 20.63 -18.50 3.37
C TYR A 360 20.63 -19.96 2.92
N LYS A 361 21.77 -20.64 2.99
CA LYS A 361 21.88 -22.06 2.63
C LYS A 361 21.14 -22.96 3.61
N GLU A 362 21.07 -22.54 4.88
CA GLU A 362 20.40 -23.28 5.95
C GLU A 362 18.96 -22.80 6.14
N ASN A 363 18.77 -21.48 6.21
CA ASN A 363 17.49 -20.87 6.60
C ASN A 363 16.68 -20.31 5.43
N GLY A 364 17.17 -20.48 4.19
CA GLY A 364 16.62 -19.77 3.04
C GLY A 364 16.76 -18.25 3.18
N TYR A 365 15.90 -17.47 2.52
CA TYR A 365 15.96 -15.99 2.60
C TYR A 365 15.26 -15.41 3.83
N PHE A 366 15.14 -16.20 4.90
CA PHE A 366 14.41 -15.84 6.11
C PHE A 366 15.35 -15.60 7.29
N ILE A 367 14.91 -14.77 8.23
CA ILE A 367 15.59 -14.46 9.48
C ILE A 367 14.57 -14.39 10.60
N SER A 368 14.87 -14.96 11.77
CA SER A 368 13.96 -14.91 12.91
C SER A 368 13.88 -13.50 13.50
N PHE A 369 12.85 -13.25 14.31
CA PHE A 369 12.73 -11.97 14.99
C PHE A 369 13.84 -11.77 16.03
N GLU A 370 14.21 -12.83 16.74
CA GLU A 370 15.25 -12.83 17.78
C GLU A 370 16.60 -12.47 17.17
N GLU A 371 16.95 -13.05 16.02
CA GLU A 371 18.18 -12.71 15.31
C GLU A 371 18.14 -11.27 14.80
N SER A 372 16.99 -10.79 14.32
CA SER A 372 16.80 -9.41 13.90
C SER A 372 17.02 -8.42 15.07
N GLN A 373 16.53 -8.73 16.27
CA GLN A 373 16.81 -7.94 17.47
C GLN A 373 18.29 -8.01 17.87
N ALA A 374 18.88 -9.21 17.83
CA ALA A 374 20.28 -9.40 18.17
C ALA A 374 21.18 -8.60 17.22
N ILE A 375 20.83 -8.47 15.94
CA ILE A 375 21.52 -7.60 14.98
C ILE A 375 21.46 -6.14 15.40
N ALA A 376 20.28 -5.65 15.80
CA ALA A 376 20.12 -4.26 16.22
C ALA A 376 20.98 -3.96 17.45
N VAL A 377 20.97 -4.85 18.45
CA VAL A 377 21.75 -4.72 19.68
C VAL A 377 23.26 -4.77 19.41
N ARG A 378 23.73 -5.80 18.68
CA ARG A 378 25.16 -5.99 18.40
C ARG A 378 25.79 -4.82 17.63
N ASN A 379 25.01 -4.18 16.78
CA ASN A 379 25.47 -3.07 15.94
C ASN A 379 25.13 -1.68 16.51
N ASN A 380 24.67 -1.59 17.77
CA ASN A 380 24.25 -0.34 18.42
C ASN A 380 23.20 0.45 17.61
N ILE A 381 22.32 -0.26 16.92
CA ILE A 381 21.25 0.33 16.12
C ILE A 381 20.05 0.54 17.04
N ASN A 382 19.71 1.81 17.29
CA ASN A 382 18.57 2.18 18.11
C ASN A 382 17.27 2.08 17.31
N LEU A 383 16.71 0.87 17.25
CA LEU A 383 15.35 0.60 16.76
C LEU A 383 14.61 -0.27 17.78
N ASN A 384 13.38 0.10 18.12
CA ASN A 384 12.53 -0.73 18.97
C ASN A 384 11.89 -1.90 18.20
N GLU A 385 11.26 -2.83 18.92
CA GLU A 385 10.60 -4.00 18.35
C GLU A 385 9.60 -3.63 17.24
N LEU A 386 8.73 -2.64 17.47
CA LEU A 386 7.71 -2.27 16.49
C LEU A 386 8.34 -1.67 15.23
N GLU A 387 9.40 -0.88 15.38
CA GLU A 387 10.17 -0.32 14.26
C GLU A 387 10.79 -1.43 13.43
N ILE A 388 11.45 -2.41 14.07
CA ILE A 388 12.02 -3.58 13.40
C ILE A 388 10.94 -4.36 12.64
N ARG A 389 9.77 -4.58 13.24
CA ARG A 389 8.72 -5.43 12.66
C ARG A 389 7.91 -4.73 11.58
N SER A 390 7.50 -3.49 11.81
CA SER A 390 6.47 -2.81 11.00
C SER A 390 7.00 -1.69 10.11
N ARG A 391 8.20 -1.17 10.41
CA ARG A 391 8.79 -0.02 9.72
C ARG A 391 10.07 -0.37 8.97
N THR A 392 10.38 -1.65 8.77
CA THR A 392 11.49 -2.14 7.92
C THR A 392 10.98 -2.57 6.54
N LEU A 393 11.88 -2.77 5.57
CA LEU A 393 11.56 -3.35 4.26
C LEU A 393 11.28 -4.87 4.35
N LEU A 394 11.04 -5.38 5.55
CA LEU A 394 10.79 -6.79 5.81
C LEU A 394 9.30 -7.12 5.76
N ASN A 395 9.03 -8.36 5.43
CA ASN A 395 7.74 -9.01 5.47
C ASN A 395 7.85 -10.26 6.32
N ARG A 396 6.84 -10.49 7.17
CA ARG A 396 6.70 -11.68 7.98
C ARG A 396 6.01 -12.79 7.17
N ASN A 397 6.47 -14.03 7.31
CA ASN A 397 5.75 -15.22 6.82
C ASN A 397 4.69 -15.69 7.84
N SER A 398 4.03 -16.81 7.58
CA SER A 398 3.07 -17.43 8.50
C SER A 398 3.69 -17.91 9.83
N ASN A 399 4.97 -18.32 9.80
CA ASN A 399 5.69 -18.86 10.95
C ASN A 399 6.18 -17.77 11.92
N GLY A 400 6.30 -16.53 11.45
CA GLY A 400 6.85 -15.42 12.23
C GLY A 400 8.25 -14.98 11.81
N ASP A 401 8.86 -15.67 10.84
CA ASP A 401 10.16 -15.26 10.29
C ASP A 401 10.00 -14.13 9.28
N TYR A 402 11.06 -13.34 9.15
CA TYR A 402 11.11 -12.16 8.32
C TYR A 402 11.96 -12.42 7.08
N LYS A 403 11.60 -11.78 5.97
CA LYS A 403 12.43 -11.69 4.76
C LYS A 403 12.28 -10.30 4.16
N PHE A 404 13.20 -9.92 3.27
CA PHE A 404 12.97 -8.73 2.46
C PHE A 404 11.67 -8.83 1.67
N SER A 405 10.97 -7.70 1.56
CA SER A 405 9.74 -7.57 0.77
C SER A 405 9.91 -8.00 -0.69
N HIS A 406 11.12 -8.07 -1.21
CA HIS A 406 11.39 -8.78 -2.45
C HIS A 406 12.84 -9.30 -2.47
N LYS A 407 13.08 -10.48 -3.07
CA LYS A 407 14.44 -11.05 -3.19
C LYS A 407 15.41 -10.07 -3.86
N THR A 408 14.95 -9.35 -4.88
CA THR A 408 15.83 -8.40 -5.60
C THR A 408 16.26 -7.20 -4.76
N ILE A 409 15.60 -6.89 -3.63
CA ILE A 409 16.06 -5.85 -2.70
C ILE A 409 17.32 -6.34 -1.96
N LEU A 410 17.29 -7.58 -1.47
CA LEU A 410 18.48 -8.24 -0.91
C LEU A 410 19.61 -8.25 -1.95
N GLU A 411 19.31 -8.73 -3.17
CA GLU A 411 20.30 -8.79 -4.26
C GLU A 411 20.84 -7.41 -4.65
N CYS A 412 20.03 -6.35 -4.59
CA CYS A 412 20.50 -4.99 -4.80
C CYS A 412 21.52 -4.57 -3.72
N ILE A 413 21.24 -4.86 -2.46
CA ILE A 413 22.16 -4.54 -1.35
C ILE A 413 23.46 -5.36 -1.47
N LEU A 414 23.36 -6.65 -1.81
CA LEU A 414 24.53 -7.50 -2.03
C LEU A 414 25.36 -7.03 -3.23
N SER A 415 24.72 -6.59 -4.32
CA SER A 415 25.41 -6.02 -5.49
C SER A 415 26.14 -4.72 -5.13
N TYR A 416 25.55 -3.89 -4.27
CA TYR A 416 26.17 -2.66 -3.78
C TYR A 416 27.44 -2.98 -3.00
N PHE A 417 27.38 -3.90 -2.04
CA PHE A 417 28.56 -4.30 -1.26
C PHE A 417 29.63 -4.99 -2.10
N SER A 418 29.23 -5.87 -3.00
CA SER A 418 30.13 -6.57 -3.92
C SER A 418 30.86 -5.58 -4.82
N PHE A 419 30.14 -4.59 -5.35
CA PHE A 419 30.73 -3.56 -6.18
C PHE A 419 31.72 -2.70 -5.39
N LEU A 420 31.36 -2.25 -4.18
CA LEU A 420 32.25 -1.41 -3.36
C LEU A 420 33.49 -2.15 -2.85
N SER A 421 33.37 -3.46 -2.58
CA SER A 421 34.47 -4.30 -2.08
C SER A 421 35.36 -4.88 -3.17
N ARG A 422 35.07 -4.63 -4.46
CA ARG A 422 35.79 -5.25 -5.58
C ARG A 422 37.28 -4.89 -5.58
N LYS A 423 38.13 -5.87 -5.84
CA LYS A 423 39.57 -5.72 -6.00
C LYS A 423 39.98 -6.06 -7.42
N HIS A 424 40.72 -5.16 -8.07
CA HIS A 424 41.27 -5.41 -9.39
C HIS A 424 42.56 -6.23 -9.26
N ILE A 425 42.60 -7.40 -9.89
CA ILE A 425 43.78 -8.26 -9.97
C ILE A 425 44.61 -7.80 -11.17
N VAL A 426 45.63 -7.00 -10.89
CA VAL A 426 46.50 -6.40 -11.91
C VAL A 426 47.19 -7.50 -12.72
N GLY A 427 47.09 -7.40 -14.05
CA GLY A 427 47.71 -8.34 -15.00
C GLY A 427 46.76 -9.36 -15.62
N LEU A 428 45.54 -9.55 -15.08
CA LEU A 428 44.57 -10.53 -15.59
C LEU A 428 43.23 -9.92 -16.04
N ASP A 429 43.06 -8.59 -15.94
CA ASP A 429 41.79 -7.88 -16.18
C ASP A 429 40.61 -8.53 -15.45
N GLU A 430 40.89 -9.05 -14.25
CA GLU A 430 39.99 -9.79 -13.38
C GLU A 430 39.67 -8.98 -12.13
N PHE A 431 38.44 -9.13 -11.64
CA PHE A 431 37.94 -8.51 -10.43
C PHE A 431 37.45 -9.58 -9.48
N GLU A 432 37.89 -9.48 -8.23
CA GLU A 432 37.44 -10.32 -7.12
C GLU A 432 36.53 -9.50 -6.21
N ILE A 433 35.39 -10.09 -5.83
CA ILE A 433 34.40 -9.48 -4.92
C ILE A 433 34.30 -10.30 -3.64
N PHE A 434 33.92 -9.66 -2.54
CA PHE A 434 33.86 -10.30 -1.23
C PHE A 434 32.68 -11.29 -1.10
N TYR A 435 31.51 -10.90 -1.60
CA TYR A 435 30.31 -11.74 -1.53
C TYR A 435 30.24 -12.63 -2.77
N ASP A 436 30.13 -13.93 -2.55
CA ASP A 436 29.93 -14.92 -3.60
C ASP A 436 28.48 -14.87 -4.11
N LEU A 437 28.32 -14.38 -5.34
CA LEU A 437 27.04 -14.18 -5.99
C LEU A 437 26.60 -15.37 -6.84
N GLU A 438 27.17 -16.57 -6.65
CA GLU A 438 26.87 -17.73 -7.50
C GLU A 438 25.37 -17.98 -7.64
N ASN A 439 24.63 -17.92 -6.53
CA ASN A 439 23.18 -18.14 -6.44
C ASN A 439 22.33 -16.85 -6.49
N PHE A 440 22.93 -15.73 -6.90
CA PHE A 440 22.33 -14.39 -6.91
C PHE A 440 22.47 -13.74 -8.29
N ASP A 441 21.81 -14.31 -9.29
CA ASP A 441 21.89 -13.88 -10.69
C ASP A 441 21.49 -12.41 -10.90
N PHE A 442 20.49 -11.92 -10.15
CA PHE A 442 20.10 -10.52 -10.27
C PHE A 442 21.18 -9.62 -9.67
N ALA A 443 21.80 -10.00 -8.55
CA ALA A 443 22.94 -9.27 -7.98
C ALA A 443 24.13 -9.23 -8.96
N LYS A 444 24.47 -10.35 -9.62
CA LYS A 444 25.50 -10.41 -10.66
C LYS A 444 25.23 -9.40 -11.78
N ASN A 445 24.03 -9.45 -12.35
CA ASN A 445 23.60 -8.52 -13.40
C ASN A 445 23.70 -7.05 -12.97
N LEU A 446 23.40 -6.73 -11.70
CA LEU A 446 23.55 -5.37 -11.17
C LEU A 446 25.02 -4.98 -11.05
N VAL A 447 25.90 -5.85 -10.55
CA VAL A 447 27.35 -5.59 -10.50
C VAL A 447 27.89 -5.32 -11.89
N GLU A 448 27.47 -6.10 -12.89
CA GLU A 448 27.86 -5.91 -14.29
C GLU A 448 27.46 -4.53 -14.79
N GLU A 449 26.20 -4.17 -14.60
CA GLU A 449 25.64 -2.88 -15.02
C GLU A 449 26.37 -1.71 -14.34
N LEU A 450 26.64 -1.81 -13.03
CA LEU A 450 27.39 -0.81 -12.28
C LEU A 450 28.80 -0.60 -12.84
N HIS A 451 29.46 -1.71 -13.18
CA HIS A 451 30.83 -1.72 -13.67
C HIS A 451 30.94 -1.16 -15.09
N LEU A 452 30.09 -1.62 -16.00
CA LEU A 452 30.07 -1.18 -17.41
C LEU A 452 29.65 0.29 -17.56
N ASN A 453 28.81 0.79 -16.66
CA ASN A 453 28.37 2.19 -16.67
C ASN A 453 29.21 3.11 -15.79
N TYR A 454 30.25 2.59 -15.14
CA TYR A 454 31.17 3.38 -14.32
C TYR A 454 30.45 4.19 -13.23
N LYS A 455 29.43 3.62 -12.57
CA LYS A 455 28.71 4.35 -11.52
C LYS A 455 29.66 4.68 -10.37
N ARG A 456 29.68 5.95 -9.96
CA ARG A 456 30.57 6.49 -8.91
C ARG A 456 29.81 6.99 -7.70
N THR A 457 28.63 7.53 -7.92
CA THR A 457 27.82 8.16 -6.89
C THR A 457 26.65 7.27 -6.53
N PHE A 458 26.50 7.02 -5.24
CA PHE A 458 25.44 6.25 -4.63
C PHE A 458 24.67 7.16 -3.69
N LYS A 459 23.36 6.96 -3.65
CA LYS A 459 22.48 7.58 -2.64
C LYS A 459 22.44 6.77 -1.36
N LEU A 460 22.67 5.47 -1.49
CA LEU A 460 22.89 4.57 -0.37
C LEU A 460 24.15 5.00 0.41
N PRO A 461 24.10 5.11 1.75
CA PRO A 461 25.28 5.42 2.55
C PRO A 461 26.41 4.42 2.32
N ASN A 462 27.65 4.90 2.21
CA ASN A 462 28.81 4.02 2.17
C ASN A 462 29.16 3.59 3.60
N ILE A 463 29.18 2.28 3.83
CA ILE A 463 29.51 1.67 5.13
C ILE A 463 30.96 1.18 5.16
N TYR A 464 31.56 0.97 3.98
CA TYR A 464 32.95 0.58 3.90
C TYR A 464 33.80 1.84 3.91
N GLU A 465 34.81 1.87 4.78
CA GLU A 465 35.99 2.72 4.64
C GLU A 465 36.84 2.29 3.42
N SER A 466 36.22 1.81 2.34
CA SER A 466 36.93 1.59 1.09
C SER A 466 37.45 2.94 0.62
N ASP A 467 38.70 3.01 0.18
CA ASP A 467 39.26 4.18 -0.50
C ASP A 467 38.34 4.51 -1.69
N MET A 468 37.40 5.44 -1.50
CA MET A 468 36.53 5.92 -2.59
C MET A 468 37.38 6.42 -3.75
N ILE A 469 38.58 6.93 -3.44
CA ILE A 469 39.61 7.35 -4.38
C ILE A 469 40.11 6.17 -5.22
N ALA A 470 40.42 5.01 -4.61
CA ALA A 470 40.88 3.83 -5.34
C ALA A 470 39.77 3.25 -6.24
N ASN A 471 38.54 3.17 -5.73
CA ASN A 471 37.38 2.72 -6.49
C ASN A 471 37.03 3.67 -7.66
N GLU A 472 37.16 4.98 -7.45
CA GLU A 472 36.99 5.99 -8.48
C GLU A 472 38.10 5.90 -9.54
N HIS A 473 39.35 5.73 -9.10
CA HIS A 473 40.50 5.57 -9.98
C HIS A 473 40.34 4.33 -10.88
N ILE A 474 39.94 3.18 -10.30
CA ILE A 474 39.63 1.95 -11.05
C ILE A 474 38.55 2.21 -12.11
N SER A 475 37.42 2.82 -11.73
CA SER A 475 36.35 3.14 -12.68
C SER A 475 36.81 4.11 -13.78
N LYS A 476 37.69 5.06 -13.47
CA LYS A 476 38.25 6.00 -14.46
C LYS A 476 39.19 5.28 -15.44
N VAL A 477 40.11 4.45 -14.93
CA VAL A 477 41.05 3.66 -15.74
C VAL A 477 40.31 2.74 -16.69
N ILE A 478 39.27 2.03 -16.22
CA ILE A 478 38.46 1.13 -17.05
C ILE A 478 37.71 1.93 -18.12
N LYS A 479 37.13 3.09 -17.78
CA LYS A 479 36.43 3.97 -18.74
C LYS A 479 37.35 4.46 -19.85
N GLU A 480 38.59 4.78 -19.52
CA GLU A 480 39.59 5.19 -20.49
C GLU A 480 40.11 4.00 -21.32
N LYS A 481 40.39 2.86 -20.67
CA LYS A 481 40.89 1.63 -21.30
C LYS A 481 39.92 1.05 -22.33
N TYR A 482 38.62 1.10 -22.05
CA TYR A 482 37.57 0.52 -22.92
C TYR A 482 36.75 1.57 -23.67
N LYS A 483 37.24 2.80 -23.73
CA LYS A 483 36.62 3.88 -24.51
C LYS A 483 36.48 3.44 -25.98
N ASN A 484 35.27 3.51 -26.52
CA ASN A 484 34.89 3.11 -27.89
C ASN A 484 34.89 1.59 -28.16
N LYS A 485 34.90 0.74 -27.12
CA LYS A 485 34.70 -0.70 -27.25
C LYS A 485 33.38 -1.10 -26.58
N ASN A 486 32.85 -2.28 -26.92
CA ASN A 486 31.70 -2.89 -26.25
C ASN A 486 32.18 -3.97 -25.27
N PRO A 487 32.67 -3.60 -24.07
CA PRO A 487 33.08 -4.59 -23.08
C PRO A 487 31.86 -5.38 -22.58
N THR A 488 32.09 -6.65 -22.32
CA THR A 488 31.15 -7.57 -21.67
C THR A 488 31.82 -8.11 -20.41
N ILE A 489 31.02 -8.55 -19.44
CA ILE A 489 31.55 -9.18 -18.24
C ILE A 489 31.32 -10.69 -18.34
N VAL A 490 32.37 -11.44 -17.99
CA VAL A 490 32.33 -12.90 -17.95
C VAL A 490 32.70 -13.34 -16.54
N TRP A 491 31.71 -13.89 -15.82
CA TRP A 491 31.92 -14.49 -14.50
C TRP A 491 32.72 -15.78 -14.63
N GLN A 492 33.78 -15.91 -13.86
CA GLN A 492 34.57 -17.15 -13.74
C GLN A 492 33.95 -18.08 -12.70
N ASN A 493 33.45 -17.50 -11.61
CA ASN A 493 32.64 -18.12 -10.58
C ASN A 493 31.80 -17.01 -9.91
N GLY A 494 31.12 -17.27 -8.79
CA GLY A 494 30.29 -16.25 -8.15
C GLY A 494 31.06 -15.12 -7.44
N SER A 495 32.38 -15.24 -7.21
CA SER A 495 33.20 -14.22 -6.56
C SER A 495 34.23 -13.56 -7.49
N LYS A 496 34.34 -14.00 -8.74
CA LYS A 496 35.33 -13.50 -9.71
C LYS A 496 34.74 -13.30 -11.10
N TYR A 497 35.08 -12.18 -11.73
CA TYR A 497 34.69 -11.89 -13.10
C TYR A 497 35.78 -11.14 -13.87
N ARG A 498 35.74 -11.24 -15.20
CA ARG A 498 36.65 -10.52 -16.11
C ARG A 498 35.90 -9.58 -17.02
N VAL A 499 36.56 -8.50 -17.42
CA VAL A 499 36.06 -7.63 -18.49
C VAL A 499 36.61 -8.15 -19.82
N HIS A 500 35.74 -8.73 -20.62
CA HIS A 500 36.07 -9.26 -21.94
C HIS A 500 35.66 -8.28 -23.02
N LEU A 501 36.56 -8.06 -23.99
CA LEU A 501 36.26 -7.28 -25.18
C LEU A 501 35.70 -8.22 -26.24
N GLN A 502 34.49 -7.97 -26.73
CA GLN A 502 34.05 -8.63 -27.95
C GLN A 502 34.97 -8.17 -29.09
N ASP A 503 35.67 -9.11 -29.70
CA ASP A 503 36.37 -8.86 -30.95
C ASP A 503 35.31 -8.52 -32.00
N ILE A 504 35.28 -7.25 -32.41
CA ILE A 504 34.51 -6.83 -33.58
C ILE A 504 35.31 -7.36 -34.77
N GLY A 505 34.94 -8.54 -35.25
CA GLY A 505 35.42 -9.10 -36.51
C GLY A 505 35.02 -8.24 -37.70
#